data_AF-A0A7X6P1F5-F1
#
_entry.id   AF-A0A7X6P1F5-F1
#
_cell.length_a   1.000
_cell.length_b   1.000
_cell.length_c   1.000
_cell.angle_alpha   90.00
_cell.angle_beta   90.00
_cell.angle_gamma   90.00
#
_symmetry.space_group_name_H-M   'P 1'
#
loop_
_entity.id
_entity.type
_entity.pdbx_description
1 polymer ?
#
loop_
_entity_poly.entity_id
_entity_poly.type
_entity_poly.pdbx_seq_one_letter_code
_entity_poly.pdbx_strand_id
1 'polypeptide(L)'
;MGNQQLLQGAGLDAVIGMYPVVHRLRSTVVTPVVASALGDPLVRAPRSVLLYGPPRCGASFIAHKLATEIEELAGRRVIHLNRLDAASSAEMVAQVMADADANGDLVVATCHHPWELAGNLAAAFDRLCFVHPPDWEARRFRIWESSVGRALDEAALEEYVTATEGWCGKDVVDGIDQDAVTADAGLGALTEAWLTAARTWALCFEREFGVDDFVAYMQRMRRW
;
A
#
# COMPACT_ATOMS: atom_id res chain seq x y z
N MET A 1 16.77 -19.89 -6.67
CA MET A 1 15.45 -20.53 -6.47
C MET A 1 15.00 -20.62 -5.00
N GLY A 2 15.83 -20.32 -3.99
CA GLY A 2 15.45 -20.47 -2.56
C GLY A 2 14.64 -19.34 -1.91
N ASN A 3 14.80 -18.07 -2.32
CA ASN A 3 14.17 -16.95 -1.59
C ASN A 3 12.70 -16.71 -1.96
N GLN A 4 12.28 -17.07 -3.18
CA GLN A 4 10.89 -16.85 -3.61
C GLN A 4 9.88 -17.79 -2.93
N GLN A 5 10.30 -19.01 -2.57
CA GLN A 5 9.45 -19.95 -1.81
C GLN A 5 9.30 -19.56 -0.33
N LEU A 6 10.34 -19.02 0.30
CA LEU A 6 10.28 -18.55 1.69
C LEU A 6 9.31 -17.38 1.88
N LEU A 7 9.21 -16.49 0.89
CA LEU A 7 8.29 -15.35 0.94
C LEU A 7 6.84 -15.73 0.62
N GLN A 8 6.56 -16.91 0.08
CA GLN A 8 5.21 -17.27 -0.37
C GLN A 8 4.21 -17.48 0.78
N GLY A 9 4.66 -17.89 1.97
CA GLY A 9 3.80 -18.07 3.16
C GLY A 9 4.10 -17.11 4.32
N ALA A 10 4.78 -15.99 4.04
CA ALA A 10 5.19 -15.04 5.09
C ALA A 10 4.17 -13.91 5.33
N GLY A 11 2.98 -13.95 4.72
CA GLY A 11 1.97 -12.91 4.87
C GLY A 11 2.53 -11.49 4.73
N LEU A 12 2.08 -10.57 5.59
CA LEU A 12 2.62 -9.20 5.69
C LEU A 12 4.03 -9.13 6.28
N ASP A 13 4.57 -10.18 6.91
CA ASP A 13 5.97 -10.20 7.36
C ASP A 13 6.96 -10.23 6.18
N ALA A 14 6.47 -10.53 4.96
CA ALA A 14 7.25 -10.35 3.74
C ALA A 14 7.45 -8.88 3.33
N VAL A 15 6.72 -7.94 3.95
CA VAL A 15 6.83 -6.50 3.68
C VAL A 15 7.94 -5.92 4.55
N ILE A 16 9.04 -5.51 3.93
CA ILE A 16 10.18 -4.91 4.63
C ILE A 16 9.93 -3.41 4.79
N GLY A 17 10.07 -2.91 6.01
CA GLY A 17 9.64 -1.56 6.37
C GLY A 17 8.13 -1.42 6.24
N MET A 18 7.67 -0.23 5.85
CA MET A 18 6.25 0.10 5.69
C MET A 18 5.41 -0.20 6.94
N TYR A 19 6.04 -0.17 8.13
CA TYR A 19 5.40 -0.61 9.37
C TYR A 19 4.08 0.09 9.69
N PRO A 20 3.91 1.40 9.41
CA PRO A 20 2.61 2.04 9.62
C PRO A 20 1.48 1.39 8.82
N VAL A 21 1.76 0.98 7.57
CA VAL A 21 0.79 0.30 6.70
C VAL A 21 0.51 -1.11 7.19
N VAL A 22 1.57 -1.89 7.48
CA VAL A 22 1.45 -3.27 7.98
C VAL A 22 0.67 -3.31 9.29
N HIS A 23 1.02 -2.43 10.24
CA HIS A 23 0.33 -2.33 11.53
C HIS A 23 -1.15 -1.97 11.37
N ARG A 24 -1.47 -1.02 10.48
CA ARG A 24 -2.85 -0.64 10.19
C ARG A 24 -3.64 -1.79 9.58
N LEU A 25 -3.10 -2.49 8.59
CA LEU A 25 -3.75 -3.64 7.98
C LEU A 25 -3.99 -4.75 9.01
N ARG A 26 -3.01 -5.05 9.85
CA ARG A 26 -3.18 -6.05 10.93
C ARG A 26 -4.27 -5.66 11.92
N SER A 27 -4.21 -4.44 12.46
CA SER A 27 -5.17 -3.97 13.47
C SER A 27 -6.59 -3.77 12.96
N THR A 28 -6.75 -3.35 11.69
CA THR A 28 -8.06 -2.95 11.14
C THR A 28 -8.70 -3.96 10.19
N VAL A 29 -7.92 -4.92 9.68
CA VAL A 29 -8.37 -5.96 8.74
C VAL A 29 -8.09 -7.35 9.27
N VAL A 30 -6.83 -7.72 9.50
CA VAL A 30 -6.46 -9.10 9.88
C VAL A 30 -7.10 -9.49 11.20
N THR A 31 -6.85 -8.73 12.26
CA THR A 31 -7.38 -9.05 13.60
C THR A 31 -8.90 -9.15 13.61
N PRO A 32 -9.67 -8.19 13.03
CA PRO A 32 -11.12 -8.33 12.97
C PRO A 32 -11.61 -9.53 12.14
N VAL A 33 -10.98 -9.82 11.01
CA VAL A 33 -11.35 -10.97 10.16
C VAL A 33 -11.09 -12.29 10.89
N VAL A 34 -9.92 -12.42 11.53
CA VAL A 34 -9.56 -13.62 12.31
C VAL A 34 -10.51 -13.78 13.50
N ALA A 35 -10.77 -12.72 14.26
CA ALA A 35 -11.71 -12.79 15.40
C ALA A 35 -13.13 -13.17 14.97
N SER A 36 -13.60 -12.64 13.84
CA SER A 36 -14.89 -13.02 13.26
C SER A 36 -14.90 -14.49 12.82
N ALA A 37 -13.81 -15.00 12.22
CA ALA A 37 -13.68 -16.40 11.84
C ALA A 37 -13.67 -17.35 13.06
N LEU A 38 -13.17 -16.88 14.20
CA LEU A 38 -13.25 -17.58 15.49
C LEU A 38 -14.64 -17.53 16.14
N GLY A 39 -15.60 -16.82 15.54
CA GLY A 39 -16.98 -16.73 16.01
C GLY A 39 -17.23 -15.67 17.08
N ASP A 40 -16.37 -14.65 17.21
CA ASP A 40 -16.61 -13.53 18.11
C ASP A 40 -17.79 -12.67 17.61
N PRO A 41 -18.94 -12.64 18.32
CA PRO A 41 -20.12 -11.91 17.87
C PRO A 41 -20.02 -10.39 18.04
N LEU A 42 -19.02 -9.90 18.79
CA LEU A 42 -18.82 -8.47 19.04
C LEU A 42 -17.99 -7.81 17.92
N VAL A 43 -17.32 -8.61 17.09
CA VAL A 43 -16.44 -8.11 16.04
C VAL A 43 -17.16 -8.07 14.70
N ARG A 44 -17.19 -6.89 14.10
CA ARG A 44 -17.58 -6.74 12.69
C ARG A 44 -16.33 -6.72 11.82
N ALA A 45 -16.06 -7.84 11.16
CA ALA A 45 -14.96 -7.93 10.20
C ALA A 45 -15.24 -7.06 8.96
N PRO A 46 -14.23 -6.37 8.40
CA PRO A 46 -14.37 -5.75 7.09
C PRO A 46 -14.57 -6.82 6.02
N ARG A 47 -15.32 -6.42 5.00
CA ARG A 47 -15.68 -7.22 3.82
C ARG A 47 -14.89 -6.81 2.59
N SER A 48 -14.37 -5.60 2.60
CA SER A 48 -13.64 -5.03 1.48
C SER A 48 -12.57 -4.04 1.95
N VAL A 49 -11.38 -4.11 1.34
CA VAL A 49 -10.26 -3.20 1.60
C VAL A 49 -9.78 -2.59 0.28
N LEU A 50 -9.60 -1.28 0.24
CA LEU A 50 -8.99 -0.58 -0.89
C LEU A 50 -7.63 -0.02 -0.47
N LEU A 51 -6.57 -0.55 -1.07
CA LEU A 51 -5.22 -0.02 -0.94
C LEU A 51 -4.99 1.02 -2.04
N TYR A 52 -4.54 2.21 -1.66
CA TYR A 52 -4.28 3.27 -2.62
C TYR A 52 -2.99 4.02 -2.35
N GLY A 53 -2.41 4.65 -3.36
CA GLY A 53 -1.19 5.43 -3.20
C GLY A 53 -0.41 5.60 -4.50
N PRO A 54 0.75 6.29 -4.44
CA PRO A 54 1.58 6.53 -5.61
C PRO A 54 1.93 5.23 -6.34
N PRO A 55 2.04 5.28 -7.68
CA PRO A 55 2.42 4.12 -8.44
C PRO A 55 3.79 3.62 -7.99
N ARG A 56 3.98 2.28 -8.04
CA ARG A 56 5.25 1.61 -7.70
C ARG A 56 5.69 1.71 -6.22
N CYS A 57 4.81 2.05 -5.28
CA CYS A 57 5.06 1.95 -3.84
C CYS A 57 4.73 0.59 -3.21
N GLY A 58 4.49 -0.45 -4.01
CA GLY A 58 4.24 -1.80 -3.50
C GLY A 58 2.81 -2.11 -3.07
N ALA A 59 1.82 -1.26 -3.39
CA ALA A 59 0.41 -1.49 -3.02
C ALA A 59 -0.12 -2.87 -3.45
N SER A 60 0.14 -3.31 -4.68
CA SER A 60 -0.26 -4.65 -5.15
C SER A 60 0.49 -5.78 -4.46
N PHE A 61 1.76 -5.56 -4.09
CA PHE A 61 2.53 -6.54 -3.33
C PHE A 61 1.95 -6.69 -1.92
N ILE A 62 1.70 -5.58 -1.23
CA ILE A 62 1.08 -5.57 0.11
C ILE A 62 -0.32 -6.18 0.06
N ALA A 63 -1.13 -5.88 -0.96
CA ALA A 63 -2.45 -6.48 -1.15
C ALA A 63 -2.39 -8.01 -1.28
N HIS A 64 -1.41 -8.53 -2.03
CA HIS A 64 -1.20 -9.97 -2.15
C HIS A 64 -0.75 -10.60 -0.83
N LYS A 65 0.15 -9.92 -0.09
CA LYS A 65 0.63 -10.38 1.22
C LYS A 65 -0.44 -10.35 2.31
N LEU A 66 -1.30 -9.34 2.29
CA LEU A 66 -2.52 -9.30 3.10
C LEU A 66 -3.42 -10.49 2.79
N ALA A 67 -3.62 -10.82 1.52
CA ALA A 67 -4.46 -11.93 1.12
C ALA A 67 -3.93 -13.27 1.65
N THR A 68 -2.63 -13.52 1.46
CA THR A 68 -1.95 -14.69 2.04
C THR A 68 -2.18 -14.80 3.54
N GLU A 69 -1.96 -13.71 4.29
CA GLU A 69 -2.13 -13.72 5.76
C GLU A 69 -3.58 -13.99 6.18
N ILE A 70 -4.56 -13.45 5.45
CA ILE A 70 -6.00 -13.70 5.72
C ILE A 70 -6.39 -15.14 5.41
N GLU A 71 -5.98 -15.67 4.26
CA GLU A 71 -6.30 -17.04 3.84
C GLU A 71 -5.70 -18.06 4.80
N GLU A 72 -4.46 -17.83 5.26
CA GLU A 72 -3.77 -18.70 6.22
C GLU A 72 -4.37 -18.64 7.62
N LEU A 73 -4.67 -17.45 8.15
CA LEU A 73 -5.12 -17.29 9.53
C LEU A 73 -6.63 -17.49 9.72
N ALA A 74 -7.44 -17.11 8.74
CA ALA A 74 -8.90 -17.12 8.85
C ALA A 74 -9.59 -18.12 7.92
N GLY A 75 -8.86 -18.77 6.99
CA GLY A 75 -9.45 -19.66 5.99
C GLY A 75 -10.43 -18.95 5.04
N ARG A 76 -10.38 -17.61 5.00
CA ARG A 76 -11.30 -16.77 4.24
C ARG A 76 -10.68 -16.46 2.89
N ARG A 77 -11.34 -16.87 1.80
CA ARG A 77 -10.87 -16.60 0.44
C ARG A 77 -10.84 -15.10 0.16
N VAL A 78 -9.82 -14.66 -0.58
CA VAL A 78 -9.66 -13.26 -0.96
C VAL A 78 -9.85 -13.05 -2.47
N ILE A 79 -10.68 -12.07 -2.83
CA ILE A 79 -10.91 -11.66 -4.22
C ILE A 79 -10.09 -10.39 -4.49
N HIS A 80 -9.20 -10.49 -5.48
CA HIS A 80 -8.33 -9.39 -5.87
C HIS A 80 -8.94 -8.53 -6.99
N LEU A 81 -9.02 -7.23 -6.75
CA LEU A 81 -9.39 -6.23 -7.76
C LEU A 81 -8.22 -5.27 -8.00
N ASN A 82 -7.42 -5.54 -9.03
CA ASN A 82 -6.22 -4.75 -9.29
C ASN A 82 -6.48 -3.61 -10.27
N ARG A 83 -5.88 -2.44 -9.99
CA ARG A 83 -5.93 -1.26 -10.88
C ARG A 83 -7.36 -0.84 -11.21
N LEU A 84 -8.17 -0.56 -10.18
CA LEU A 84 -9.54 -0.07 -10.37
C LEU A 84 -9.61 1.24 -11.18
N ASP A 85 -8.55 2.05 -11.11
CA ASP A 85 -8.36 3.28 -11.90
C ASP A 85 -8.22 3.04 -13.41
N ALA A 86 -7.91 1.81 -13.86
CA ALA A 86 -7.60 1.51 -15.26
C ALA A 86 -8.82 1.11 -16.11
N ALA A 87 -10.02 1.64 -15.80
CA ALA A 87 -11.32 1.38 -16.43
C ALA A 87 -12.14 0.21 -15.85
N SER A 88 -12.43 0.24 -14.54
CA SER A 88 -13.47 -0.61 -13.93
C SER A 88 -14.83 0.08 -13.90
N SER A 89 -15.91 -0.60 -14.27
CA SER A 89 -17.27 -0.07 -14.07
C SER A 89 -17.68 -0.21 -12.60
N ALA A 90 -18.30 0.84 -12.04
CA ALA A 90 -18.78 0.81 -10.66
C ALA A 90 -19.80 -0.32 -10.43
N GLU A 91 -20.62 -0.62 -11.43
CA GLU A 91 -21.59 -1.73 -11.42
C GLU A 91 -20.90 -3.09 -11.29
N MET A 92 -19.81 -3.32 -12.04
CA MET A 92 -19.04 -4.57 -11.94
C MET A 92 -18.42 -4.71 -10.55
N VAL A 93 -17.84 -3.64 -10.01
CA VAL A 93 -17.22 -3.70 -8.66
C VAL A 93 -18.28 -3.96 -7.59
N ALA A 94 -19.44 -3.29 -7.68
CA ALA A 94 -20.55 -3.52 -6.77
C ALA A 94 -21.05 -4.98 -6.83
N GLN A 95 -21.17 -5.55 -8.03
CA GLN A 95 -21.57 -6.95 -8.20
C GLN A 95 -20.54 -7.90 -7.57
N VAL A 96 -19.23 -7.69 -7.82
CA VAL A 96 -18.18 -8.51 -7.20
C VAL A 96 -18.22 -8.41 -5.67
N MET A 97 -18.43 -7.22 -5.12
CA MET A 97 -18.54 -7.04 -3.67
C MET A 97 -19.77 -7.74 -3.09
N ALA A 98 -20.90 -7.72 -3.78
CA ALA A 98 -22.12 -8.43 -3.37
C ALA A 98 -21.94 -9.97 -3.43
N ASP A 99 -21.30 -10.47 -4.48
CA ASP A 99 -21.04 -11.91 -4.62
C ASP A 99 -20.02 -12.38 -3.57
N ALA A 100 -18.98 -11.58 -3.30
CA ALA A 100 -18.03 -11.83 -2.24
C ALA A 100 -18.72 -11.84 -0.86
N ASP A 101 -19.63 -10.90 -0.64
CA ASP A 101 -20.41 -10.81 0.59
C ASP A 101 -21.17 -12.12 0.85
N ALA A 102 -21.94 -12.56 -0.15
CA ALA A 102 -22.79 -13.75 -0.05
C ALA A 102 -21.98 -15.02 0.23
N ASN A 103 -20.74 -15.10 -0.28
CA ASN A 103 -19.85 -16.25 -0.08
C ASN A 103 -19.01 -16.15 1.21
N GLY A 104 -19.07 -15.02 1.92
CA GLY A 104 -18.19 -14.76 3.06
C GLY A 104 -16.74 -14.50 2.66
N ASP A 105 -16.46 -14.11 1.42
CA ASP A 105 -15.12 -13.78 0.92
C ASP A 105 -14.73 -12.35 1.33
N LEU A 106 -13.42 -12.03 1.27
CA LEU A 106 -12.89 -10.68 1.47
C LEU A 106 -12.47 -10.09 0.11
N VAL A 107 -12.89 -8.87 -0.21
CA VAL A 107 -12.39 -8.16 -1.40
C VAL A 107 -11.18 -7.32 -1.03
N VAL A 108 -10.08 -7.46 -1.77
CA VAL A 108 -8.89 -6.61 -1.64
C VAL A 108 -8.62 -5.94 -2.98
N ALA A 109 -8.79 -4.63 -3.02
CA ALA A 109 -8.63 -3.82 -4.20
C ALA A 109 -7.36 -2.95 -4.15
N THR A 110 -6.82 -2.62 -5.33
CA THR A 110 -5.74 -1.63 -5.47
C THR A 110 -6.10 -0.55 -6.47
N CYS A 111 -5.73 0.69 -6.17
CA CYS A 111 -5.98 1.85 -7.02
C CYS A 111 -4.86 2.89 -6.87
N HIS A 112 -4.39 3.48 -7.96
CA HIS A 112 -3.49 4.63 -7.83
C HIS A 112 -4.25 5.92 -7.58
N HIS A 113 -5.34 6.14 -8.29
CA HIS A 113 -6.05 7.41 -8.30
C HIS A 113 -7.48 7.22 -7.75
N PRO A 114 -7.66 7.14 -6.42
CA PRO A 114 -8.99 6.89 -5.84
C PRO A 114 -10.02 7.97 -6.20
N TRP A 115 -9.57 9.18 -6.56
CA TRP A 115 -10.41 10.29 -7.03
C TRP A 115 -10.94 10.12 -8.46
N GLU A 116 -10.37 9.20 -9.24
CA GLU A 116 -10.86 8.89 -10.61
C GLU A 116 -11.90 7.77 -10.60
N LEU A 117 -12.11 7.12 -9.46
CA LEU A 117 -13.14 6.09 -9.34
C LEU A 117 -14.52 6.70 -9.50
N ALA A 118 -15.34 6.08 -10.35
CA ALA A 118 -16.67 6.59 -10.65
C ALA A 118 -17.58 6.58 -9.41
N GLY A 119 -18.30 7.68 -9.20
CA GLY A 119 -19.19 7.87 -8.05
C GLY A 119 -18.43 7.87 -6.71
N ASN A 120 -19.07 7.37 -5.66
CA ASN A 120 -18.45 7.24 -4.32
C ASN A 120 -17.84 5.83 -4.11
N LEU A 121 -17.33 5.20 -5.18
CA LEU A 121 -16.87 3.80 -5.11
C LEU A 121 -15.76 3.60 -4.07
N ALA A 122 -14.83 4.55 -3.94
CA ALA A 122 -13.80 4.49 -2.89
C ALA A 122 -14.41 4.40 -1.48
N ALA A 123 -15.49 5.15 -1.22
CA ALA A 123 -16.20 5.15 0.05
C ALA A 123 -17.09 3.90 0.26
N ALA A 124 -17.33 3.10 -0.78
CA ALA A 124 -18.05 1.83 -0.66
C ALA A 124 -17.19 0.73 0.01
N PHE A 125 -15.87 0.93 0.10
CA PHE A 125 -15.00 0.00 0.79
C PHE A 125 -15.03 0.22 2.31
N ASP A 126 -15.23 -0.85 3.09
CA ASP A 126 -15.18 -0.79 4.56
C ASP A 126 -13.86 -0.23 5.12
N ARG A 127 -12.75 -0.45 4.41
CA ARG A 127 -11.42 0.03 4.79
C ARG A 127 -10.69 0.65 3.60
N LEU A 128 -10.21 1.87 3.80
CA LEU A 128 -9.23 2.54 2.96
C LEU A 128 -7.86 2.44 3.64
N CYS A 129 -6.82 2.15 2.86
CA CYS A 129 -5.45 2.09 3.37
C CYS A 129 -4.50 2.78 2.40
N PHE A 130 -3.93 3.90 2.83
CA PHE A 130 -2.90 4.60 2.10
C PHE A 130 -1.57 3.84 2.17
N VAL A 131 -1.02 3.51 1.02
CA VAL A 131 0.30 2.94 0.83
C VAL A 131 1.25 4.07 0.46
N HIS A 132 1.93 4.58 1.48
CA HIS A 132 2.87 5.68 1.33
C HIS A 132 4.12 5.27 0.53
N PRO A 133 4.88 6.24 -0.02
CA PRO A 133 6.25 6.01 -0.47
C PRO A 133 7.08 5.26 0.57
N PRO A 134 7.99 4.34 0.17
CA PRO A 134 8.78 3.52 1.09
C PRO A 134 9.40 4.34 2.22
N ASP A 135 9.28 3.84 3.46
CA ASP A 135 9.95 4.42 4.62
C ASP A 135 11.46 4.16 4.60
N TRP A 136 12.17 4.65 5.61
CA TRP A 136 13.62 4.53 5.70
C TRP A 136 14.10 3.09 5.52
N GLU A 137 13.51 2.13 6.23
CA GLU A 137 13.93 0.73 6.17
C GLU A 137 13.62 0.09 4.82
N ALA A 138 12.42 0.35 4.27
CA ALA A 138 12.04 -0.14 2.94
C ALA A 138 12.98 0.42 1.86
N ARG A 139 13.35 1.70 1.93
CA ARG A 139 14.34 2.30 1.03
C ARG A 139 15.71 1.68 1.22
N ARG A 140 16.23 1.60 2.46
CA ARG A 140 17.54 1.00 2.74
C ARG A 140 17.63 -0.42 2.18
N PHE A 141 16.60 -1.23 2.36
CA PHE A 141 16.56 -2.56 1.76
C PHE A 141 16.55 -2.53 0.23
N ARG A 142 15.70 -1.68 -0.37
CA ARG A 142 15.57 -1.56 -1.83
C ARG A 142 16.87 -1.10 -2.50
N ILE A 143 17.60 -0.21 -1.83
CA ILE A 143 18.90 0.27 -2.27
C ILE A 143 19.92 -0.85 -2.13
N TRP A 144 20.01 -1.45 -0.94
CA TRP A 144 20.95 -2.53 -0.64
C TRP A 144 20.78 -3.75 -1.56
N GLU A 145 19.57 -4.07 -2.02
CA GLU A 145 19.38 -5.21 -2.93
C GLU A 145 19.84 -4.96 -4.37
N SER A 146 20.04 -3.69 -4.76
CA SER A 146 20.53 -3.29 -6.08
C SER A 146 22.02 -3.62 -6.28
N SER A 147 22.48 -3.71 -7.53
CA SER A 147 23.89 -3.98 -7.82
C SER A 147 24.82 -2.88 -7.30
N VAL A 148 24.40 -1.62 -7.40
CA VAL A 148 25.15 -0.47 -6.89
C VAL A 148 25.16 -0.48 -5.36
N GLY A 149 23.99 -0.66 -4.74
CA GLY A 149 23.87 -0.61 -3.28
C GLY A 149 24.64 -1.70 -2.54
N ARG A 150 24.83 -2.89 -3.14
CA ARG A 150 25.68 -3.95 -2.56
C ARG A 150 27.17 -3.60 -2.48
N ALA A 151 27.61 -2.64 -3.30
CA ALA A 151 28.99 -2.19 -3.34
C ALA A 151 29.24 -0.96 -2.43
N LEU A 152 28.18 -0.32 -1.94
CA LEU A 152 28.29 0.82 -1.03
C LEU A 152 28.73 0.38 0.36
N ASP A 153 29.50 1.24 1.03
CA ASP A 153 29.68 1.13 2.47
C ASP A 153 28.45 1.69 3.23
N GLU A 154 28.43 1.54 4.55
CA GLU A 154 27.27 1.94 5.36
C GLU A 154 27.01 3.45 5.28
N ALA A 155 28.07 4.28 5.28
CA ALA A 155 27.93 5.73 5.26
C ALA A 155 27.33 6.22 3.92
N ALA A 156 27.81 5.69 2.80
CA ALA A 156 27.26 5.98 1.50
C ALA A 156 25.81 5.48 1.40
N LEU A 157 25.53 4.26 1.87
CA LEU A 157 24.16 3.72 1.87
C LEU A 157 23.19 4.65 2.63
N GLU A 158 23.55 5.12 3.83
CA GLU A 158 22.75 6.07 4.59
C GLU A 158 22.52 7.41 3.87
N GLU A 159 23.52 7.90 3.13
CA GLU A 159 23.39 9.10 2.30
C GLU A 159 22.34 8.90 1.19
N TYR A 160 22.39 7.79 0.45
CA TYR A 160 21.38 7.48 -0.57
C TYR A 160 19.98 7.30 0.02
N VAL A 161 19.85 6.65 1.19
CA VAL A 161 18.54 6.44 1.85
C VAL A 161 17.93 7.77 2.31
N THR A 162 18.77 8.70 2.76
CA THR A 162 18.38 10.06 3.15
C THR A 162 17.97 10.89 1.93
N ALA A 163 18.81 10.88 0.88
CA ALA A 163 18.61 11.66 -0.33
C ALA A 163 17.32 11.26 -1.09
N THR A 164 16.91 10.00 -0.99
CA THR A 164 15.73 9.43 -1.66
C THR A 164 14.46 9.46 -0.80
N GLU A 165 14.39 10.30 0.24
CA GLU A 165 13.17 10.46 1.04
C GLU A 165 11.96 10.86 0.16
N GLY A 166 10.86 10.11 0.27
CA GLY A 166 9.64 10.35 -0.49
C GLY A 166 9.71 9.88 -1.96
N TRP A 167 10.73 9.11 -2.34
CA TRP A 167 10.79 8.47 -3.65
C TRP A 167 9.98 7.18 -3.66
N CYS A 168 9.34 6.82 -4.77
CA CYS A 168 8.69 5.52 -4.89
C CYS A 168 9.74 4.41 -5.09
N GLY A 169 9.35 3.15 -4.89
CA GLY A 169 10.29 2.02 -5.02
C GLY A 169 10.92 1.86 -6.41
N LYS A 170 10.29 2.41 -7.46
CA LYS A 170 10.87 2.48 -8.80
C LYS A 170 11.84 3.64 -8.96
N ASP A 171 11.48 4.84 -8.50
CA ASP A 171 12.36 6.02 -8.55
C ASP A 171 13.68 5.74 -7.81
N VAL A 172 13.62 5.08 -6.64
CA VAL A 172 14.82 4.69 -5.87
C VAL A 172 15.78 3.87 -6.73
N VAL A 173 15.29 2.86 -7.44
CA VAL A 173 16.14 1.99 -8.27
C VAL A 173 16.63 2.72 -9.50
N ASP A 174 15.73 3.39 -10.21
CA ASP A 174 16.06 4.08 -11.46
C ASP A 174 17.10 5.19 -11.20
N GLY A 175 16.99 5.94 -10.11
CA GLY A 175 17.95 6.99 -9.78
C GLY A 175 19.31 6.47 -9.30
N ILE A 176 19.35 5.32 -8.64
CA ILE A 176 20.62 4.69 -8.27
C ILE A 176 21.34 4.12 -9.48
N ASP A 177 20.62 3.42 -10.35
CA ASP A 177 21.20 2.84 -11.56
C ASP A 177 21.75 3.91 -12.51
N GLN A 178 21.19 5.13 -12.46
CA GLN A 178 21.60 6.28 -13.25
C GLN A 178 22.63 7.19 -12.54
N ASP A 179 23.00 6.87 -11.29
CA ASP A 179 23.81 7.73 -10.42
C ASP A 179 23.28 9.18 -10.33
N ALA A 180 21.96 9.31 -10.30
CA ALA A 180 21.23 10.58 -10.31
C ALA A 180 20.81 11.06 -8.91
N VAL A 181 21.10 10.28 -7.87
CA VAL A 181 20.75 10.62 -6.48
C VAL A 181 21.73 11.67 -5.95
N THR A 182 21.20 12.82 -5.58
CA THR A 182 21.94 13.92 -4.96
C THR A 182 21.29 14.28 -3.63
N ALA A 183 22.03 14.89 -2.70
CA ALA A 183 21.50 15.26 -1.38
C ALA A 183 20.20 16.12 -1.42
N ASP A 184 20.02 16.88 -2.51
CA ASP A 184 18.90 17.80 -2.75
C ASP A 184 17.89 17.29 -3.80
N ALA A 185 17.88 16.00 -4.12
CA ALA A 185 17.10 15.46 -5.25
C ALA A 185 15.56 15.58 -5.13
N GLY A 186 15.04 16.26 -4.11
CA GLY A 186 13.60 16.50 -3.93
C GLY A 186 12.81 15.20 -3.81
N LEU A 187 11.52 15.26 -4.18
CA LEU A 187 10.71 14.05 -4.32
C LEU A 187 10.99 13.35 -5.65
N GLY A 188 10.80 12.03 -5.67
CA GLY A 188 10.78 11.28 -6.92
C GLY A 188 9.62 11.74 -7.81
N ALA A 189 9.87 11.85 -9.11
CA ALA A 189 8.93 12.43 -10.07
C ALA A 189 7.53 11.78 -10.04
N LEU A 190 7.44 10.46 -9.86
CA LEU A 190 6.16 9.75 -9.76
C LEU A 190 5.42 10.11 -8.47
N THR A 191 6.14 10.28 -7.37
CA THR A 191 5.54 10.63 -6.08
C THR A 191 5.08 12.09 -6.06
N GLU A 192 5.90 13.01 -6.56
CA GLU A 192 5.57 14.42 -6.64
C GLU A 192 4.30 14.67 -7.46
N ALA A 193 4.23 14.07 -8.66
CA ALA A 193 3.06 14.16 -9.52
C ALA A 193 1.81 13.63 -8.84
N TRP A 194 1.93 12.49 -8.13
CA TRP A 194 0.81 11.87 -7.43
C TRP A 194 0.31 12.71 -6.26
N LEU A 195 1.21 13.21 -5.41
CA LEU A 195 0.86 14.02 -4.24
C LEU A 195 0.21 15.35 -4.64
N THR A 196 0.69 15.95 -5.72
CA THR A 196 0.12 17.19 -6.28
C THR A 196 -1.34 16.99 -6.68
N ALA A 197 -1.65 15.89 -7.37
CA ALA A 197 -3.02 15.54 -7.74
C ALA A 197 -3.89 15.17 -6.53
N ALA A 198 -3.33 14.38 -5.59
CA ALA A 198 -4.04 13.90 -4.41
C ALA A 198 -4.43 15.03 -3.43
N ARG A 199 -3.67 16.13 -3.39
CA ARG A 199 -3.90 17.25 -2.46
C ARG A 199 -5.29 17.86 -2.62
N THR A 200 -5.70 18.13 -3.86
CA THR A 200 -7.03 18.70 -4.14
C THR A 200 -8.14 17.74 -3.70
N TRP A 201 -7.95 16.44 -3.95
CA TRP A 201 -8.90 15.43 -3.54
C TRP A 201 -9.01 15.31 -2.01
N ALA A 202 -7.88 15.23 -1.30
CA ALA A 202 -7.90 15.07 0.16
C ALA A 202 -8.57 16.23 0.88
N LEU A 203 -8.36 17.48 0.42
CA LEU A 203 -9.05 18.65 0.97
C LEU A 203 -10.58 18.58 0.82
N CYS A 204 -11.09 17.90 -0.21
CA CYS A 204 -12.51 17.70 -0.44
C CYS A 204 -13.06 16.45 0.24
N PHE A 205 -12.25 15.40 0.40
CA PHE A 205 -12.67 14.06 0.83
C PHE A 205 -12.50 13.81 2.36
N GLU A 206 -11.61 14.55 3.02
CA GLU A 206 -11.31 14.46 4.47
C GLU A 206 -12.55 14.68 5.35
N ARG A 207 -13.56 15.41 4.86
CA ARG A 207 -14.74 15.74 5.66
C ARG A 207 -15.73 14.58 5.84
N GLU A 208 -15.61 13.48 5.10
CA GLU A 208 -16.58 12.38 5.15
C GLU A 208 -16.01 10.94 5.18
N PHE A 209 -14.77 10.67 4.72
CA PHE A 209 -14.38 9.28 4.40
C PHE A 209 -12.91 8.92 4.71
N GLY A 210 -12.55 8.82 6.00
CA GLY A 210 -11.50 7.90 6.51
C GLY A 210 -10.13 7.87 5.80
N VAL A 211 -9.55 9.03 5.47
CA VAL A 211 -8.20 9.18 4.85
C VAL A 211 -7.14 9.68 5.85
N ASP A 212 -7.33 9.40 7.14
CA ASP A 212 -6.49 9.90 8.23
C ASP A 212 -5.01 9.51 8.08
N ASP A 213 -4.74 8.36 7.47
CA ASP A 213 -3.37 7.89 7.20
C ASP A 213 -2.67 8.73 6.13
N PHE A 214 -3.36 9.07 5.05
CA PHE A 214 -2.84 9.99 4.04
C PHE A 214 -2.63 11.39 4.61
N VAL A 215 -3.59 11.92 5.36
CA VAL A 215 -3.46 13.25 5.99
C VAL A 215 -2.30 13.26 6.98
N ALA A 216 -2.19 12.25 7.84
CA ALA A 216 -1.08 12.13 8.79
C ALA A 216 0.28 11.98 8.09
N TYR A 217 0.33 11.30 6.93
CA TYR A 217 1.53 11.23 6.11
C TYR A 217 1.92 12.61 5.56
N MET A 218 0.95 13.33 4.97
CA MET A 218 1.17 14.68 4.44
C MET A 218 1.68 15.66 5.51
N GLN A 219 1.14 15.60 6.73
CA GLN A 219 1.59 16.45 7.84
C GLN A 219 3.01 16.16 8.33
N ARG A 220 3.56 14.98 8.05
CA ARG A 220 4.90 14.56 8.50
C ARG A 220 6.00 14.81 7.47
N MET A 221 5.67 14.96 6.19
CA MET A 221 6.68 15.20 5.16
C MET A 221 7.35 16.56 5.39
N ARG A 222 8.63 16.53 5.78
CA ARG A 222 9.44 17.72 6.08
C ARG A 222 9.78 18.57 4.86
N ARG A 223 9.65 18.00 3.65
CA ARG A 223 10.04 18.61 2.36
C ARG A 223 8.82 19.08 1.55
N TRP A 224 7.64 19.17 2.16
CA TRP A 224 6.38 19.64 1.57
C TRP A 224 5.73 20.76 2.39
#